data_AF-A0A353LXK0-F1
#
_entry.id   AF-A0A353LXK0-F1
#
_cell.length_a   1.000
_cell.length_b   1.000
_cell.length_c   1.000
_cell.angle_alpha   90.00
_cell.angle_beta   90.00
_cell.angle_gamma   90.00
#
_symmetry.space_group_name_H-M   'P 1'
#
loop_
_entity.id
_entity.type
_entity.pdbx_description
1 polymer ?
#
loop_
_entity_poly.entity_id
_entity_poly.type
_entity_poly.pdbx_seq_one_letter_code
_entity_poly.pdbx_strand_id
1 'polypeptide(L)'
;NDNLRIKQAHQIGVVVANLVSLLNPEIVILGGELSGFGSRLLAAVNAEVEKRVLEEIRRRVRVEISTMHGSAPLMGAYALALERIFSLEEWGTAKGSHVAERQGYQ
;
A
#
# COMPACT_ATOMS: atom_id res chain seq x y z
N ASN A 1 20.25 -17.37 14.48
CA ASN A 1 20.07 -17.34 15.95
C ASN A 1 18.85 -16.48 16.27
N ASP A 2 17.93 -16.96 17.11
CA ASP A 2 16.59 -16.40 17.30
C ASP A 2 16.59 -14.97 17.88
N ASN A 3 17.60 -14.62 18.66
CA ASN A 3 17.74 -13.28 19.25
C ASN A 3 17.88 -12.17 18.21
N LEU A 4 18.51 -12.44 17.06
CA LEU A 4 18.65 -11.46 15.99
C LEU A 4 17.30 -11.16 15.32
N ARG A 5 16.45 -12.19 15.15
CA ARG A 5 15.12 -12.05 14.54
C ARG A 5 14.17 -11.26 15.42
N ILE A 6 14.28 -11.39 16.75
CA ILE A 6 13.50 -10.59 17.72
C ILE A 6 13.84 -9.10 17.59
N LYS A 7 15.14 -8.79 17.57
CA LYS A 7 15.62 -7.40 17.52
C LYS A 7 15.15 -6.71 16.24
N GLN A 8 15.23 -7.41 15.10
CA GLN A 8 14.71 -6.91 13.82
C GLN A 8 13.20 -6.69 13.85
N ALA A 9 12.43 -7.65 14.39
CA ALA A 9 10.98 -7.52 14.51
C ALA A 9 10.56 -6.33 15.39
N HIS A 10 11.29 -6.08 16.48
CA HIS A 10 11.06 -4.90 17.31
C HIS A 10 11.33 -3.61 16.53
N GLN A 11 12.44 -3.50 15.81
CA GLN A 11 12.76 -2.29 15.02
C GLN A 11 11.69 -2.00 13.97
N ILE A 12 11.17 -3.04 13.31
CA ILE A 12 10.04 -2.90 12.38
C ILE A 12 8.80 -2.38 13.12
N GLY A 13 8.50 -2.91 14.32
CA GLY A 13 7.40 -2.41 15.16
C GLY A 13 7.51 -0.92 15.48
N VAL A 14 8.71 -0.42 15.79
CA VAL A 14 8.93 1.02 16.02
C VAL A 14 8.63 1.84 14.77
N VAL A 15 9.11 1.40 13.60
CA VAL A 15 8.86 2.09 12.33
C VAL A 15 7.37 2.11 12.02
N VAL A 16 6.68 0.97 12.16
CA VAL A 16 5.24 0.88 11.91
C VAL A 16 4.47 1.80 12.85
N ALA A 17 4.77 1.79 14.16
CA ALA A 17 4.10 2.67 15.11
C ALA A 17 4.27 4.15 14.76
N ASN A 18 5.45 4.56 14.29
CA ASN A 18 5.68 5.94 13.82
C ASN A 18 4.81 6.26 12.59
N LEU A 19 4.77 5.37 11.60
CA LEU A 19 3.94 5.57 10.40
C LEU A 19 2.44 5.61 10.73
N VAL A 20 1.99 4.76 11.65
CA VAL A 20 0.61 4.77 12.13
C VAL A 20 0.27 6.10 12.81
N SER A 21 1.15 6.60 13.68
CA SER A 21 0.95 7.89 14.34
C SER A 21 0.93 9.07 13.36
N LEU A 22 1.71 9.00 12.28
CA LEU A 22 1.81 10.07 11.28
C LEU A 22 0.67 10.06 10.26
N LEU A 23 0.27 8.87 9.80
CA LEU A 23 -0.66 8.72 8.67
C LEU A 23 -2.08 8.38 9.11
N ASN A 24 -2.28 7.93 10.36
CA ASN A 24 -3.57 7.44 10.88
C ASN A 24 -4.31 6.51 9.89
N PRO A 25 -3.66 5.44 9.39
CA PRO A 25 -4.28 4.56 8.41
C PRO A 25 -5.31 3.64 9.06
N GLU A 26 -6.26 3.15 8.27
CA GLU A 26 -7.18 2.08 8.71
C GLU A 26 -6.51 0.69 8.71
N ILE A 27 -5.48 0.48 7.87
CA ILE A 27 -4.79 -0.80 7.76
C ILE A 27 -3.31 -0.63 7.40
N VAL A 28 -2.47 -1.49 7.98
CA VAL A 28 -1.07 -1.69 7.61
C VAL A 28 -0.90 -3.13 7.16
N ILE A 29 -0.45 -3.33 5.92
CA ILE A 29 -0.21 -4.66 5.36
C ILE A 29 1.30 -4.90 5.28
N LEU A 30 1.78 -5.93 5.99
CA LEU A 30 3.18 -6.35 6.01
C LEU A 30 3.41 -7.42 4.93
N GLY A 31 4.00 -7.01 3.81
CA GLY A 31 4.26 -7.87 2.64
C GLY A 31 5.73 -8.21 2.42
N GLY A 32 6.01 -8.91 1.32
CA GLY A 32 7.37 -9.30 0.93
C GLY A 32 8.05 -10.19 1.96
N GLU A 33 9.35 -10.01 2.17
CA GLU A 33 10.13 -10.82 3.13
C GLU A 33 9.60 -10.74 4.57
N LEU A 34 8.90 -9.65 4.92
CA LEU A 34 8.31 -9.46 6.25
C LEU A 34 7.20 -10.48 6.54
N SER A 35 6.46 -10.90 5.51
CA SER A 35 5.43 -11.94 5.65
C SER A 35 5.99 -13.28 6.14
N GLY A 36 7.26 -13.57 5.83
CA GLY A 36 7.95 -14.79 6.27
C GLY A 36 8.31 -14.83 7.76
N PHE A 37 8.18 -13.71 8.50
CA PHE A 37 8.36 -13.68 9.96
C PHE A 37 7.09 -14.12 10.70
N GLY A 38 5.93 -14.12 10.03
CA GLY A 38 4.66 -14.61 10.56
C GLY A 38 4.20 -13.94 11.84
N SER A 39 3.60 -14.73 12.74
CA SER A 39 2.94 -14.26 13.97
C SER A 39 3.88 -13.52 14.93
N ARG A 40 5.18 -13.85 14.93
CA ARG A 40 6.16 -13.19 15.80
C ARG A 40 6.35 -11.71 15.44
N LEU A 41 6.39 -11.41 14.15
CA LEU A 41 6.47 -10.01 13.70
C LEU A 41 5.20 -9.27 14.05
N LEU A 42 4.04 -9.89 13.81
CA LEU A 42 2.76 -9.28 14.11
C LEU A 42 2.64 -8.93 15.61
N ALA A 43 3.05 -9.82 16.50
CA ALA A 43 3.09 -9.58 17.94
C ALA A 43 4.04 -8.42 18.31
N ALA A 44 5.24 -8.38 17.71
CA ALA A 44 6.20 -7.31 17.98
C ALA A 44 5.70 -5.94 17.50
N VAL A 45 5.05 -5.89 16.33
CA VAL A 45 4.46 -4.67 15.78
C VAL A 45 3.31 -4.20 16.65
N ASN A 46 2.37 -5.07 17.00
CA ASN A 46 1.23 -4.72 17.85
C ASN A 46 1.69 -4.23 19.22
N ALA A 47 2.73 -4.82 19.80
CA ALA A 47 3.30 -4.35 21.06
C ALA A 47 3.88 -2.93 20.97
N GLU A 48 4.51 -2.55 19.85
CA GLU A 48 5.03 -1.19 19.67
C GLU A 48 3.93 -0.18 19.32
N VAL A 49 2.92 -0.58 18.56
CA VAL A 49 1.72 0.24 18.30
C VAL A 49 1.02 0.55 19.63
N GLU A 50 0.78 -0.47 20.45
CA GLU A 50 0.18 -0.33 21.78
C GLU A 50 0.96 0.67 22.65
N LYS A 51 2.30 0.62 22.65
CA LYS A 51 3.12 1.50 23.50
C LYS A 51 3.19 2.96 23.04
N ARG A 52 3.03 3.24 21.74
CA ARG A 52 3.46 4.51 21.13
C ARG A 52 2.37 5.30 20.43
N VAL A 53 1.28 4.64 20.04
CA VAL A 53 0.21 5.24 19.25
C VAL A 53 -0.93 5.66 20.18
N LEU A 54 -1.56 6.82 19.89
CA LEU A 54 -2.73 7.29 20.63
C LEU A 54 -3.89 6.28 20.58
N GLU A 55 -4.63 6.18 21.69
CA GLU A 55 -5.73 5.21 21.86
C GLU A 55 -6.72 5.25 20.68
N GLU A 56 -7.10 6.45 20.26
CA GLU A 56 -8.10 6.69 19.22
C GLU A 56 -7.63 6.22 17.84
N ILE A 57 -6.32 6.24 17.59
CA ILE A 57 -5.72 5.75 16.35
C ILE A 57 -5.55 4.22 16.42
N ARG A 58 -4.97 3.72 17.51
CA ARG A 58 -4.69 2.27 17.64
C ARG A 58 -5.95 1.40 17.69
N ARG A 59 -7.09 1.92 18.16
CA ARG A 59 -8.39 1.21 18.11
C ARG A 59 -8.93 1.00 16.70
N ARG A 60 -8.48 1.78 15.72
CA ARG A 60 -9.00 1.75 14.34
C ARG A 60 -8.06 1.05 13.37
N VAL A 61 -6.75 1.20 13.57
CA VAL A 61 -5.75 0.58 12.69
C VAL A 61 -5.72 -0.93 12.88
N ARG A 62 -5.68 -1.67 11.76
CA ARG A 62 -5.40 -3.11 11.74
C ARG A 62 -4.02 -3.36 11.16
N VAL A 63 -3.25 -4.25 11.76
CA VAL A 63 -1.97 -4.70 11.21
C VAL A 63 -2.15 -6.14 10.74
N GLU A 64 -1.85 -6.40 9.47
CA GLU A 64 -2.08 -7.69 8.84
C GLU A 64 -0.83 -8.17 8.09
N ILE A 65 -0.64 -9.48 8.01
CA ILE A 65 0.38 -10.11 7.16
C ILE A 65 -0.22 -10.36 5.78
N SER A 66 0.46 -9.95 4.71
CA SER A 66 -0.01 -10.19 3.35
C SER A 66 -0.09 -11.69 3.04
N THR A 67 -1.17 -12.09 2.37
CA THR A 67 -1.37 -13.46 1.86
C THR A 67 -0.95 -13.62 0.39
N MET A 68 -0.44 -12.56 -0.24
CA MET A 68 -0.08 -12.57 -1.67
C MET A 68 1.29 -13.19 -1.95
N HIS A 69 2.05 -13.58 -0.91
CA HIS A 69 3.34 -14.29 -1.03
C HIS A 69 4.22 -13.76 -2.19
N GLY A 70 4.74 -14.65 -3.04
CA GLY A 70 5.60 -14.29 -4.17
C GLY A 70 4.89 -13.69 -5.40
N SER A 71 3.56 -13.66 -5.45
CA SER A 71 2.83 -13.16 -6.62
C SER A 71 2.56 -11.65 -6.59
N ALA A 72 2.72 -11.01 -5.43
CA ALA A 72 2.43 -9.57 -5.25
C ALA A 72 3.13 -8.65 -6.27
N PRO A 73 4.44 -8.81 -6.58
CA PRO A 73 5.11 -7.93 -7.55
C PRO A 73 4.52 -8.04 -8.96
N LEU A 74 4.20 -9.26 -9.40
CA LEU A 74 3.63 -9.51 -10.72
C LEU A 74 2.20 -8.97 -10.82
N MET A 75 1.40 -9.13 -9.75
CA MET A 75 0.04 -8.58 -9.68
C MET A 75 0.06 -7.05 -9.75
N GLY A 76 1.01 -6.40 -9.08
CA GLY A 76 1.19 -4.94 -9.17
C GLY A 76 1.59 -4.49 -10.58
N ALA A 77 2.52 -5.20 -11.22
CA ALA A 77 2.92 -4.92 -12.60
C ALA A 77 1.75 -5.07 -13.58
N TYR A 78 0.94 -6.13 -13.42
CA TYR A 78 -0.27 -6.34 -14.21
C TYR A 78 -1.29 -5.22 -14.01
N ALA A 79 -1.56 -4.82 -12.76
CA ALA A 79 -2.47 -3.72 -12.44
C ALA A 79 -2.04 -2.40 -13.09
N LEU A 80 -0.74 -2.06 -13.01
CA LEU A 80 -0.18 -0.87 -13.65
C LEU A 80 -0.27 -0.92 -15.19
N ALA A 81 -0.03 -2.09 -15.79
CA ALA A 81 -0.17 -2.27 -17.23
C ALA A 81 -1.63 -2.08 -17.68
N LEU A 82 -2.59 -2.64 -16.95
CA LEU A 82 -4.01 -2.44 -17.21
C LEU A 82 -4.43 -0.98 -17.04
N GLU A 83 -4.02 -0.32 -15.95
CA GLU A 83 -4.27 1.10 -15.72
C GLU A 83 -3.80 1.91 -16.92
N ARG A 84 -2.58 1.67 -17.40
CA ARG A 84 -2.03 2.40 -18.55
C ARG A 84 -2.81 2.18 -19.85
N ILE A 85 -3.25 0.95 -20.12
CA ILE A 85 -4.02 0.60 -21.32
C ILE A 85 -5.39 1.29 -21.28
N PHE A 86 -6.10 1.19 -20.16
CA PHE A 86 -7.45 1.75 -20.04
C PHE A 86 -7.45 3.27 -19.90
N SER A 87 -6.40 3.90 -19.34
CA SER A 87 -6.27 5.37 -19.36
C SER A 87 -6.02 5.96 -20.75
N LEU A 88 -5.63 5.17 -21.76
CA LEU A 88 -5.44 5.65 -23.13
C LEU A 88 -6.76 5.75 -23.92
N GLU A 89 -7.74 4.89 -23.62
CA GLU A 89 -9.02 4.89 -24.32
C GLU A 89 -9.85 6.15 -24.04
N GLU A 90 -9.71 6.76 -22.85
CA GLU A 90 -10.37 8.02 -22.50
C GLU A 90 -9.87 9.23 -23.31
N TRP A 91 -8.66 9.16 -23.91
CA TRP A 91 -8.08 10.26 -24.69
C TRP A 91 -8.35 10.20 -26.20
N GLY A 92 -8.88 9.06 -26.69
CA GLY A 92 -9.18 8.85 -28.12
C GLY A 92 -10.53 9.40 -28.59
N THR A 93 -11.47 9.63 -27.69
CA THR A 93 -12.85 10.07 -28.03
C THR A 93 -13.04 11.58 -27.96
N ALA A 94 -12.16 12.32 -27.27
CA ALA A 94 -12.30 13.76 -27.08
C ALA A 94 -11.61 14.63 -28.16
N LYS A 95 -10.89 14.05 -29.13
CA LYS A 95 -10.14 14.78 -30.17
C LYS A 95 -10.76 14.74 -31.57
N GLY A 96 -12.09 14.59 -31.66
CA GLY A 96 -12.82 14.50 -32.94
C GLY A 96 -13.74 15.67 -33.31
N SER A 97 -13.95 16.68 -32.46
CA SER A 97 -15.12 17.58 -32.59
C SER A 97 -14.83 19.07 -32.79
N HIS A 98 -13.65 19.49 -33.28
CA HIS A 98 -13.37 20.90 -33.58
C HIS A 98 -12.69 21.20 -34.93
N VAL A 99 -12.71 20.26 -35.89
CA VAL A 99 -12.21 20.51 -37.25
C VAL A 99 -13.34 20.34 -38.27
N ALA A 100 -14.42 21.12 -38.13
CA ALA A 100 -15.48 21.15 -39.13
C ALA A 100 -16.31 22.44 -39.09
N GLU A 101 -15.70 23.63 -39.00
CA GLU A 101 -16.47 24.86 -39.27
C GLU A 101 -15.61 26.07 -39.64
N ARG A 102 -14.98 26.06 -40.83
CA ARG A 102 -14.66 27.29 -41.59
C ARG A 102 -14.59 26.99 -43.09
N GLN A 103 -15.75 26.73 -43.69
CA GLN A 103 -16.01 27.05 -45.10
C GLN A 103 -17.37 27.74 -45.16
N GLY A 104 -17.36 29.04 -45.43
CA GLY A 104 -18.59 29.81 -45.58
C GLY A 104 -18.41 31.28 -45.21
N TYR A 105 -17.64 32.02 -45.99
CA TYR A 105 -17.88 33.45 -46.28
C TYR A 105 -17.18 33.75 -47.62
N GLN A 106 -17.96 33.60 -48.69
CA GLN A 106 -17.86 34.41 -49.90
C GLN A 106 -18.92 35.50 -49.73
#